data_AF-A0A132A020-F1
#
_entry.id   AF-A0A132A020-F1
#
_cell.length_a   1.000
_cell.length_b   1.000
_cell.length_c   1.000
_cell.angle_alpha   90.00
_cell.angle_beta   90.00
_cell.angle_gamma   90.00
#
_symmetry.space_group_name_H-M   'P 1'
#
loop_
_entity.id
_entity.type
_entity.pdbx_description
1 polymer ?
#
loop_
_entity_poly.entity_id
_entity_poly.type
_entity_poly.pdbx_seq_one_letter_code
_entity_poly.pdbx_strand_id
1 'polypeptide(L)'
;MIFDAMEIITSALIELNDIKLLGSIDCNLEQKAWHHGSTIINYIRQVAIEGITGWVGFDESGFRANLTFDIVTTTEDSYEQIGYWKNGMIFRTNNWYRHLSSREQMTLVKVTTVLNDPFVMNARSSKELRGNDRYEGFVPDLMKEISKLLNIRFEINLVKDGAYGAVMNATSNDWNGIEK
;
A
#
# COMPACT_ATOMS: atom_id res chain seq x y z
N MET A 1 20.61 2.03 5.96
CA MET A 1 20.65 3.01 7.07
C MET A 1 21.96 2.97 7.85
N ILE A 2 22.36 1.88 8.53
CA ILE A 2 23.64 1.87 9.29
C ILE A 2 24.85 2.08 8.35
N PHE A 3 24.85 1.43 7.19
CA PHE A 3 25.90 1.60 6.18
C PHE A 3 26.03 3.06 5.75
N ASP A 4 24.92 3.64 5.27
CA ASP A 4 24.88 5.05 4.86
C ASP A 4 25.27 6.00 6.00
N ALA A 5 24.88 5.70 7.25
CA ALA A 5 25.25 6.50 8.41
C ALA A 5 26.76 6.49 8.67
N MET A 6 27.41 5.32 8.57
CA MET A 6 28.87 5.22 8.67
C MET A 6 29.55 6.02 7.57
N GLU A 7 29.05 5.94 6.34
CA GLU A 7 29.61 6.67 5.20
C GLU A 7 29.50 8.19 5.36
N ILE A 8 28.34 8.70 5.83
CA ILE A 8 28.16 10.11 6.20
C ILE A 8 29.17 10.53 7.27
N ILE A 9 29.27 9.77 8.37
CA ILE A 9 30.13 10.12 9.50
C ILE A 9 31.60 10.10 9.08
N THR A 10 32.03 9.08 8.35
CA THR A 10 33.40 8.97 7.86
C THR A 10 33.72 10.12 6.91
N SER A 11 32.83 10.45 5.98
CA SER A 11 33.02 11.58 5.06
C SER A 11 33.16 12.90 5.81
N ALA A 12 32.29 13.15 6.79
CA ALA A 12 32.34 14.36 7.62
C ALA A 12 33.64 14.47 8.44
N LEU A 13 34.12 13.35 9.02
CA LEU A 13 35.36 13.33 9.80
C LEU A 13 36.60 13.50 8.93
N ILE A 14 36.61 12.95 7.71
CA ILE A 14 37.69 13.14 6.73
C ILE A 14 37.77 14.61 6.32
N GLU A 15 36.63 15.25 6.07
CA GLU A 15 36.57 16.65 5.67
C GLU A 15 37.02 17.59 6.79
N LEU A 16 36.66 17.26 8.02
CA LEU A 16 37.04 18.02 9.22
C LEU A 16 38.55 18.00 9.47
N ASN A 17 39.25 16.91 9.10
CA ASN A 17 40.71 16.74 9.11
C ASN A 17 41.44 17.28 10.37
N ASP A 18 40.82 17.19 11.55
CA ASP A 18 41.39 17.67 12.82
C ASP A 18 41.25 16.61 13.92
N ILE A 19 42.35 15.97 14.28
CA ILE A 19 42.41 14.87 15.26
C ILE A 19 42.31 15.39 16.70
N LYS A 20 42.45 16.71 16.95
CA LYS A 20 42.46 17.30 18.31
C LYS A 20 41.08 17.44 18.94
N LEU A 21 40.03 17.05 18.24
CA LEU A 21 38.65 17.20 18.70
C LEU A 21 38.33 16.31 19.90
N LEU A 22 38.96 15.14 20.01
CA LEU A 22 38.59 14.09 20.97
C LEU A 22 38.99 14.47 22.41
N GLY A 23 37.98 14.84 23.21
CA GLY A 23 38.07 15.00 24.66
C GLY A 23 37.12 14.02 25.35
N SER A 24 37.51 13.50 26.51
CA SER A 24 36.62 12.68 27.35
C SER A 24 35.61 13.56 28.05
N ILE A 25 34.36 13.11 28.08
CA ILE A 25 33.24 13.78 28.78
C ILE A 25 32.78 12.83 29.88
N ASP A 26 32.54 13.38 31.08
CA ASP A 26 31.98 12.67 32.22
C ASP A 26 30.55 13.16 32.46
N CYS A 27 29.59 12.24 32.38
CA CYS A 27 28.17 12.51 32.56
C CYS A 27 27.79 12.86 34.01
N ASN A 28 28.65 12.57 34.99
CA ASN A 28 28.37 12.80 36.43
C ASN A 28 28.88 14.15 36.94
N LEU A 29 29.79 14.77 36.19
CA LEU A 29 30.23 16.13 36.45
C LEU A 29 29.22 17.08 35.78
N GLU A 30 28.98 18.26 36.36
CA GLU A 30 28.28 19.37 35.67
C GLU A 30 29.16 19.87 34.51
N GLN A 31 29.34 19.03 33.50
CA GLN A 31 30.18 19.35 32.36
C GLN A 31 29.42 20.21 31.36
N LYS A 32 30.09 21.28 30.94
CA LYS A 32 29.68 22.05 29.77
C LYS A 32 29.70 21.13 28.54
N ALA A 33 28.74 21.34 27.64
CA ALA A 33 28.67 20.67 26.35
C ALA A 33 30.05 20.62 25.66
N TRP A 34 30.32 19.53 24.93
CA TRP A 34 31.56 19.37 24.22
C TRP A 34 31.82 20.55 23.30
N HIS A 35 32.96 21.23 23.51
CA HIS A 35 33.29 22.46 22.81
C HIS A 35 33.23 22.32 21.27
N HIS A 36 33.58 21.15 20.75
CA HIS A 36 33.62 20.90 19.31
C HIS A 36 32.42 20.12 18.75
N GLY A 37 31.43 19.79 19.59
CA GLY A 37 30.27 19.01 19.17
C GLY A 37 29.45 19.71 18.08
N SER A 38 29.29 21.03 18.17
CA SER A 38 28.61 21.83 17.15
C SER A 38 29.33 21.81 15.81
N THR A 39 30.66 21.89 15.80
CA THR A 39 31.47 21.80 14.58
C THR A 39 31.23 20.45 13.88
N ILE A 40 31.30 19.34 14.62
CA ILE A 40 31.10 18.00 14.04
C ILE A 40 29.69 17.83 13.49
N ILE A 41 28.67 18.27 14.22
CA ILE A 41 27.28 18.22 13.75
C ILE A 41 27.11 19.05 12.47
N ASN A 42 27.77 20.21 12.36
CA ASN A 42 27.70 21.04 11.16
C ASN A 42 28.34 20.36 9.94
N TYR A 43 29.49 19.72 10.10
CA TYR A 43 30.10 18.94 9.00
C TYR A 43 29.20 17.77 8.59
N ILE A 44 28.66 17.00 9.55
CA ILE A 44 27.72 15.92 9.26
C ILE A 44 26.50 16.42 8.47
N ARG A 45 25.98 17.61 8.79
CA ARG A 45 24.83 18.21 8.09
C ARG A 45 25.16 18.69 6.67
N GLN A 46 26.42 19.05 6.41
CA GLN A 46 26.86 19.54 5.09
C GLN A 46 27.17 18.40 4.11
N VAL A 47 27.46 17.20 4.62
CA VAL A 47 27.70 16.03 3.78
C VAL A 47 26.40 15.58 3.11
N ALA A 48 26.47 15.37 1.80
CA ALA A 48 25.46 14.70 1.02
C ALA A 48 26.11 13.61 0.15
N ILE A 49 25.56 12.40 0.18
CA ILE A 49 26.08 11.23 -0.55
C ILE A 49 24.95 10.46 -1.25
N GLU A 50 25.31 9.64 -2.22
CA GLU A 50 24.42 8.62 -2.79
C GLU A 50 24.74 7.27 -2.13
N GLY A 51 23.92 6.89 -1.14
CA GLY A 51 24.09 5.65 -0.37
C GLY A 51 23.20 4.51 -0.86
N ILE A 52 23.12 3.44 -0.07
CA ILE A 52 22.26 2.27 -0.35
C ILE A 52 20.79 2.67 -0.36
N THR A 53 20.41 3.61 0.49
CA THR A 53 19.03 4.14 0.54
C THR A 53 18.79 5.30 -0.43
N GLY A 54 19.64 5.43 -1.45
CA GLY A 54 19.63 6.55 -2.40
C GLY A 54 20.28 7.80 -1.81
N TRP A 55 19.87 8.98 -2.29
CA TRP A 55 20.39 10.25 -1.81
C TRP A 55 20.19 10.44 -0.29
N VAL A 56 21.27 10.73 0.42
CA VAL A 56 21.30 11.03 1.85
C VAL A 56 21.90 12.41 2.04
N GLY A 57 21.14 13.30 2.66
CA GLY A 57 21.59 14.62 3.09
C GLY A 57 20.56 15.22 4.05
N PHE A 58 20.92 16.32 4.71
CA PHE A 58 20.15 16.87 5.81
C PHE A 58 19.67 18.30 5.54
N ASP A 59 18.55 18.67 6.15
CA ASP A 59 18.08 20.06 6.19
C ASP A 59 18.74 20.84 7.35
N GLU A 60 18.39 22.12 7.47
CA GLU A 60 18.92 23.01 8.52
C GLU A 60 18.60 22.54 9.94
N SER A 61 17.51 21.79 10.11
CA SER A 61 17.09 21.20 11.39
C SER A 61 17.81 19.88 11.69
N GLY A 62 18.49 19.30 10.71
CA GLY A 62 19.18 18.01 10.80
C GLY A 62 18.30 16.80 10.47
N PHE A 63 17.14 17.00 9.85
CA PHE A 63 16.33 15.91 9.32
C PHE A 63 16.80 15.52 7.93
N ARG A 64 16.64 14.24 7.57
CA ARG A 64 16.98 13.78 6.22
C ARG A 64 16.07 14.44 5.19
N ALA A 65 16.67 15.12 4.22
CA ALA A 65 15.97 15.82 3.16
C ALA A 65 15.85 14.97 1.89
N ASN A 66 15.01 15.42 0.93
CA ASN A 66 14.90 14.87 -0.42
C ASN A 66 14.65 13.34 -0.48
N LEU A 67 13.82 12.85 0.46
CA LEU A 67 13.48 11.43 0.56
C LEU A 67 12.75 10.93 -0.69
N THR A 68 13.14 9.74 -1.12
CA THR A 68 12.47 8.99 -2.18
C THR A 68 12.00 7.66 -1.59
N PHE A 69 10.75 7.28 -1.85
CA PHE A 69 10.19 6.00 -1.41
C PHE A 69 9.74 5.20 -2.62
N ASP A 70 10.23 3.97 -2.75
CA ASP A 70 9.77 3.10 -3.82
C ASP A 70 8.34 2.61 -3.56
N ILE A 71 7.52 2.64 -4.60
CA ILE A 71 6.19 2.06 -4.59
C ILE A 71 6.31 0.70 -5.24
N VAL A 72 6.09 -0.34 -4.44
CA VAL A 72 6.19 -1.74 -4.86
C VAL A 72 4.81 -2.40 -4.83
N THR A 73 4.60 -3.32 -5.77
CA THR A 73 3.46 -4.23 -5.76
C THR A 73 3.95 -5.66 -5.54
N THR A 74 3.06 -6.48 -4.98
CA THR A 74 3.30 -7.91 -4.83
C THR A 74 2.73 -8.65 -6.03
N THR A 75 3.51 -9.56 -6.58
CA THR A 75 3.08 -10.59 -7.55
C THR A 75 3.07 -11.96 -6.87
N GLU A 76 2.57 -13.00 -7.53
CA GLU A 76 2.52 -14.35 -6.95
C GLU A 76 3.90 -14.82 -6.45
N ASP A 77 4.97 -14.50 -7.19
CA ASP A 77 6.32 -14.99 -6.90
C ASP A 77 7.30 -13.91 -6.40
N SER A 78 6.92 -12.63 -6.31
CA SER A 78 7.91 -11.56 -6.07
C SER A 78 7.32 -10.20 -5.68
N TYR A 79 8.20 -9.22 -5.50
CA TYR A 79 7.87 -7.80 -5.39
C TYR A 79 8.43 -7.06 -6.61
N GLU A 80 7.62 -6.22 -7.22
CA GLU A 80 8.03 -5.40 -8.36
C GLU A 80 7.83 -3.91 -8.05
N GLN A 81 8.86 -3.10 -8.31
CA GLN A 81 8.72 -1.66 -8.24
C GLN A 81 7.87 -1.14 -9.41
N ILE A 82 6.79 -0.45 -9.07
CA ILE A 82 5.84 0.16 -10.01
C ILE A 82 5.92 1.68 -10.05
N GLY A 83 6.65 2.29 -9.12
CA GLY A 83 6.80 3.73 -9.05
C GLY A 83 7.73 4.14 -7.93
N TYR A 84 7.83 5.45 -7.73
CA TYR A 84 8.42 6.03 -6.53
C TYR A 84 7.70 7.32 -6.18
N TRP A 85 7.66 7.62 -4.89
CA TRP A 85 7.22 8.91 -4.36
C TRP A 85 8.44 9.78 -4.10
N LYS A 86 8.35 11.05 -4.49
CA LYS A 86 9.38 12.06 -4.20
C LYS A 86 8.73 13.43 -4.12
N ASN A 87 9.03 14.19 -3.06
CA ASN A 87 8.59 15.58 -2.88
C ASN A 87 7.06 15.77 -3.07
N GLY A 88 6.25 14.87 -2.49
CA GLY A 88 4.80 14.93 -2.56
C GLY A 88 4.19 14.41 -3.88
N MET A 89 5.01 14.01 -4.84
CA MET A 89 4.56 13.53 -6.15
C MET A 89 4.85 12.04 -6.34
N ILE A 90 3.96 11.36 -7.07
CA ILE A 90 4.15 9.96 -7.48
C ILE A 90 4.63 9.93 -8.93
N PHE A 91 5.73 9.23 -9.15
CA PHE A 91 6.29 8.95 -10.45
C PHE A 91 6.07 7.47 -10.77
N ARG A 92 5.38 7.19 -11.87
CA ARG A 92 5.00 5.84 -12.27
C ARG A 92 6.04 5.28 -13.24
N THR A 93 6.44 4.03 -13.04
CA THR A 93 7.25 3.31 -14.04
C THR A 93 6.34 2.67 -15.08
N ASN A 94 6.91 2.12 -16.15
CA ASN A 94 6.16 1.33 -17.14
C ASN A 94 5.45 0.12 -16.50
N ASN A 95 5.96 -0.39 -15.38
CA ASN A 95 5.39 -1.53 -14.68
C ASN A 95 4.05 -1.20 -14.05
N TRP A 96 3.83 0.05 -13.64
CA TRP A 96 2.54 0.53 -13.11
C TRP A 96 1.37 0.11 -14.00
N TYR A 97 1.51 0.29 -15.32
CA TYR A 97 0.44 0.03 -16.27
C TYR A 97 0.23 -1.46 -16.54
N ARG A 98 1.22 -2.31 -16.27
CA ARG A 98 1.07 -3.78 -16.37
C ARG A 98 0.20 -4.36 -15.25
N HIS A 99 0.17 -3.68 -14.10
CA HIS A 99 -0.65 -4.04 -12.94
C HIS A 99 -2.01 -3.35 -12.90
N LEU A 100 -2.25 -2.39 -13.79
CA LEU A 100 -3.61 -1.98 -14.08
C LEU A 100 -4.28 -3.15 -14.78
N SER A 101 -5.35 -3.67 -14.19
CA SER A 101 -6.14 -4.77 -14.76
C SER A 101 -6.29 -4.54 -16.25
N SER A 102 -5.68 -5.40 -17.06
CA SER A 102 -5.82 -5.28 -18.51
C SER A 102 -7.31 -5.28 -18.79
N ARG A 103 -7.76 -4.35 -19.63
CA ARG A 103 -9.16 -4.30 -20.09
C ARG A 103 -9.58 -5.62 -20.79
N GLU A 104 -8.61 -6.49 -21.07
CA GLU A 104 -8.71 -7.80 -21.68
C GLU A 104 -9.03 -8.93 -20.69
N GLN A 105 -8.72 -8.79 -19.39
CA GLN A 105 -9.19 -9.75 -18.39
C GLN A 105 -10.67 -9.50 -18.13
N MET A 106 -11.52 -10.41 -18.63
CA MET A 106 -12.94 -10.47 -18.29
C MET A 106 -13.09 -10.46 -16.77
N THR A 107 -13.48 -9.30 -16.24
CA THR A 107 -13.64 -9.06 -14.80
C THR A 107 -14.74 -9.99 -14.30
N LEU A 108 -14.45 -10.77 -13.26
CA LEU A 108 -15.46 -11.57 -12.56
C LEU A 108 -16.12 -10.70 -11.50
N VAL A 109 -17.41 -10.40 -11.70
CA VAL A 109 -18.22 -9.63 -10.77
C VAL A 109 -19.00 -10.57 -9.87
N LYS A 110 -18.79 -10.48 -8.54
CA LYS A 110 -19.60 -11.20 -7.57
C LYS A 110 -20.90 -10.42 -7.34
N VAL A 111 -22.03 -11.06 -7.61
CA VAL A 111 -23.37 -10.50 -7.43
C VAL A 111 -23.96 -11.09 -6.16
N THR A 112 -23.92 -10.33 -5.06
CA THR A 112 -24.50 -10.75 -3.79
C THR A 112 -26.00 -10.48 -3.77
N THR A 113 -26.81 -11.48 -3.44
CA THR A 113 -28.28 -11.35 -3.45
C THR A 113 -28.96 -12.28 -2.45
N VAL A 114 -30.28 -12.18 -2.32
CA VAL A 114 -31.15 -13.04 -1.51
C VAL A 114 -32.13 -13.80 -2.39
N LEU A 115 -32.59 -14.97 -1.94
CA LEU A 115 -33.73 -15.63 -2.60
C LEU A 115 -35.00 -14.83 -2.32
N ASN A 116 -35.62 -14.34 -3.39
CA ASN A 116 -36.83 -13.54 -3.31
C ASN A 116 -37.61 -13.67 -4.63
N ASP A 117 -38.71 -14.42 -4.60
CA ASP A 117 -39.55 -14.61 -5.76
C ASP A 117 -40.23 -13.29 -6.16
N PRO A 118 -40.28 -12.92 -7.47
CA PRO A 118 -39.79 -13.63 -8.65
C PRO A 118 -38.40 -13.17 -9.14
N PHE A 119 -37.64 -12.47 -8.29
CA PHE A 119 -36.38 -11.82 -8.67
C PHE A 119 -35.19 -12.79 -8.72
N VAL A 120 -35.04 -13.64 -7.70
CA VAL A 120 -34.02 -14.70 -7.64
C VAL A 120 -34.65 -15.92 -6.98
N MET A 121 -34.68 -17.02 -7.71
CA MET A 121 -35.31 -18.28 -7.31
C MET A 121 -34.36 -19.44 -7.61
N ASN A 122 -34.53 -20.56 -6.92
CA ASN A 122 -33.83 -21.78 -7.31
C ASN A 122 -34.42 -22.32 -8.60
N ALA A 123 -33.56 -22.58 -9.58
CA ALA A 123 -33.97 -23.12 -10.87
C ALA A 123 -34.56 -24.53 -10.72
N ARG A 124 -35.68 -24.79 -11.39
CA ARG A 124 -36.33 -26.11 -11.37
C ARG A 124 -35.72 -27.01 -12.45
N SER A 125 -34.97 -28.02 -12.05
CA SER A 125 -34.35 -28.98 -12.97
C SER A 125 -34.26 -30.37 -12.37
N SER A 126 -34.42 -31.39 -13.21
CA SER A 126 -34.18 -32.80 -12.85
C SER A 126 -32.70 -33.18 -12.88
N LYS A 127 -31.82 -32.27 -13.34
CA LYS A 127 -30.37 -32.45 -13.40
C LYS A 127 -29.69 -31.56 -12.35
N GLU A 128 -28.53 -31.99 -11.86
CA GLU A 128 -27.69 -31.18 -10.98
C GLU A 128 -27.19 -29.94 -11.75
N LEU A 129 -27.55 -28.75 -11.26
CA LEU A 129 -27.15 -27.47 -11.82
C LEU A 129 -25.92 -26.93 -11.06
N ARG A 130 -25.04 -26.21 -11.75
CA ARG A 130 -23.79 -25.67 -11.19
C ARG A 130 -23.64 -24.19 -11.47
N GLY A 131 -22.91 -23.49 -10.61
CA GLY A 131 -22.67 -22.05 -10.76
C GLY A 131 -23.97 -21.25 -10.78
N ASN A 132 -24.06 -20.33 -11.75
CA ASN A 132 -25.20 -19.43 -11.92
C ASN A 132 -26.47 -20.14 -12.41
N ASP A 133 -26.35 -21.28 -13.09
CA ASP A 133 -27.50 -22.00 -13.65
C ASP A 133 -28.45 -22.52 -12.57
N ARG A 134 -27.98 -22.59 -11.31
CA ARG A 134 -28.79 -22.94 -10.14
C ARG A 134 -29.89 -21.93 -9.85
N TYR A 135 -29.85 -20.74 -10.45
CA TYR A 135 -30.77 -19.65 -10.16
C TYR A 135 -31.54 -19.19 -11.41
N GLU A 136 -32.82 -18.89 -11.22
CA GLU A 136 -33.72 -18.33 -12.24
C GLU A 136 -34.47 -17.11 -11.69
N GLY A 137 -34.99 -16.26 -12.59
CA GLY A 137 -35.72 -15.04 -12.21
C GLY A 137 -35.16 -13.78 -12.87
N PHE A 138 -35.70 -12.63 -12.49
CA PHE A 138 -35.36 -11.35 -13.10
C PHE A 138 -33.88 -10.97 -12.99
N VAL A 139 -33.24 -11.18 -11.83
CA VAL A 139 -31.85 -10.76 -11.59
C VAL A 139 -30.84 -11.62 -12.35
N PRO A 140 -30.91 -12.98 -12.35
CA PRO A 140 -30.07 -13.80 -13.20
C PRO A 140 -30.17 -13.42 -14.69
N ASP A 141 -31.37 -13.12 -15.18
CA ASP A 141 -31.57 -12.77 -16.59
C ASP A 141 -31.06 -11.36 -16.92
N LEU A 142 -31.28 -10.39 -16.03
CA LEU A 142 -30.68 -9.06 -16.16
C LEU A 142 -29.15 -9.13 -16.17
N MET A 143 -28.55 -9.91 -15.27
CA MET A 143 -27.09 -10.07 -15.22
C MET A 143 -26.53 -10.78 -16.45
N LYS A 144 -27.27 -11.71 -17.07
CA LYS A 144 -26.90 -12.30 -18.37
C LYS A 144 -26.87 -11.26 -19.49
N GLU A 145 -27.74 -10.26 -19.47
CA GLU A 145 -27.73 -9.19 -20.49
C GLU A 145 -26.62 -8.17 -20.21
N ILE A 146 -26.43 -7.76 -18.94
CA ILE A 146 -25.32 -6.89 -18.53
C ILE A 146 -23.97 -7.53 -18.85
N SER A 147 -23.82 -8.84 -18.62
CA SER A 147 -22.57 -9.55 -18.89
C SER A 147 -22.19 -9.54 -20.36
N LYS A 148 -23.17 -9.68 -21.26
CA LYS A 148 -22.98 -9.55 -22.72
C LYS A 148 -22.61 -8.12 -23.12
N LEU A 149 -23.30 -7.13 -22.58
CA LEU A 149 -23.08 -5.71 -22.93
C LEU A 149 -21.71 -5.20 -22.48
N LEU A 150 -21.28 -5.57 -21.28
CA LEU A 150 -20.03 -5.09 -20.69
C LEU A 150 -18.86 -6.07 -20.89
N ASN A 151 -19.10 -7.24 -21.49
CA ASN A 151 -18.12 -8.30 -21.66
C ASN A 151 -17.46 -8.72 -20.32
N ILE A 152 -18.29 -8.91 -19.28
CA ILE A 152 -17.87 -9.34 -17.94
C ILE A 152 -18.33 -10.76 -17.64
N ARG A 153 -17.67 -11.43 -16.70
CA ARG A 153 -18.20 -12.65 -16.07
C ARG A 153 -18.88 -12.27 -14.77
N PHE A 154 -19.88 -13.04 -14.34
CA PHE A 154 -20.48 -12.83 -13.03
C PHE A 154 -20.71 -14.15 -12.31
N GLU A 155 -20.80 -14.08 -10.99
CA GLU A 155 -21.14 -15.21 -10.12
C GLU A 155 -22.19 -14.75 -9.10
N ILE A 156 -23.33 -15.46 -9.06
CA ILE A 156 -24.36 -15.21 -8.06
C ILE A 156 -23.94 -15.85 -6.74
N ASN A 157 -23.87 -15.02 -5.70
CA ASN A 157 -23.57 -15.40 -4.34
C ASN A 157 -24.76 -15.07 -3.45
N LEU A 158 -25.38 -16.09 -2.84
CA LEU A 158 -26.42 -15.85 -1.86
C LEU A 158 -25.81 -15.36 -0.54
N VAL A 159 -26.36 -14.29 0.01
CA VAL A 159 -25.98 -13.80 1.34
C VAL A 159 -26.32 -14.87 2.39
N LYS A 160 -25.41 -15.07 3.34
CA LYS A 160 -25.47 -16.20 4.28
C LYS A 160 -26.65 -16.12 5.26
N ASP A 161 -27.02 -14.92 5.68
CA ASP A 161 -28.07 -14.68 6.68
C ASP A 161 -29.45 -14.41 6.04
N GLY A 162 -29.54 -14.37 4.71
CA GLY A 162 -30.75 -14.06 3.96
C GLY A 162 -31.28 -12.63 4.16
N ALA A 163 -30.53 -11.74 4.80
CA ALA A 163 -30.96 -10.38 5.10
C ALA A 163 -30.54 -9.40 4.00
N TYR A 164 -31.34 -8.36 3.78
CA TYR A 164 -30.95 -7.24 2.91
C TYR A 164 -29.87 -6.39 3.56
N GLY A 165 -30.11 -5.97 4.80
CA GLY A 165 -29.16 -5.19 5.57
C GLY A 165 -29.86 -4.44 6.69
N ALA A 166 -29.28 -4.51 7.87
CA ALA A 166 -29.69 -3.80 9.06
C ALA A 166 -28.46 -3.58 9.95
N VAL A 167 -28.48 -2.46 10.67
CA VAL A 167 -27.46 -2.19 11.69
C VAL A 167 -27.64 -3.17 12.82
N MET A 168 -26.69 -4.10 12.97
CA MET A 168 -26.68 -5.08 14.06
C MET A 168 -26.21 -4.45 15.37
N ASN A 169 -25.34 -3.45 15.28
CA ASN A 169 -24.86 -2.72 16.43
C ASN A 169 -24.66 -1.24 16.08
N ALA A 170 -25.46 -0.39 16.72
CA ALA A 170 -25.48 1.06 16.49
C ALA A 170 -24.18 1.76 16.93
N THR A 171 -23.38 1.16 17.81
CA THR A 171 -22.11 1.77 18.27
C THR A 171 -20.91 1.37 17.43
N SER A 172 -20.88 0.16 16.86
CA SER A 172 -19.80 -0.27 15.94
C SER A 172 -20.11 0.01 14.47
N ASN A 173 -21.34 0.43 14.15
CA ASN A 173 -21.82 0.59 12.78
C ASN A 173 -21.69 -0.69 11.95
N ASP A 174 -21.85 -1.84 12.60
CA ASP A 174 -21.79 -3.15 11.94
C ASP A 174 -23.11 -3.43 11.23
N TRP A 175 -23.01 -3.69 9.92
CA TRP A 175 -24.14 -4.08 9.07
C TRP A 175 -24.15 -5.60 8.85
N ASN A 176 -25.35 -6.16 8.67
CA ASN A 176 -25.52 -7.53 8.18
C ASN A 176 -26.05 -7.54 6.73
N GLY A 177 -26.41 -8.72 6.24
CA GLY A 177 -27.04 -8.86 4.95
C GLY A 177 -26.10 -8.54 3.78
N ILE A 178 -26.70 -8.01 2.71
CA ILE A 178 -26.01 -7.62 1.49
C ILE A 178 -25.09 -6.41 1.73
N GLU A 179 -25.39 -5.60 2.75
CA GLU A 179 -24.63 -4.39 3.14
C GLU A 179 -23.35 -4.68 3.93
N LYS A 180 -22.98 -5.96 4.10
CA LYS A 180 -21.75 -6.40 4.77
C LYS A 180 -20.62 -6.70 3.79
#